data_AF-A0A7R9FNC0-F1
#
_entry.id   AF-A0A7R9FNC0-F1
#
_cell.length_a   1.000
_cell.length_b   1.000
_cell.length_c   1.000
_cell.angle_alpha   90.00
_cell.angle_beta   90.00
_cell.angle_gamma   90.00
#
_symmetry.space_group_name_H-M   'P 1'
#
loop_
_entity.id
_entity.type
_entity.pdbx_description
1 polymer ?
#
loop_
_entity_poly.entity_id
_entity_poly.type
_entity_poly.pdbx_seq_one_letter_code
_entity_poly.pdbx_strand_id
1 'polypeptide(L)'
;MGTLGSLIGKHCRTLFWYRHTEKLSGSLGLFRNNRIMADGDLHGLTDEEAATACSEPDPSTKDFIFQQTMYRIKDAKKSLDFYTRILGMRLLKKCDFPAMKFTIYFMGFESKEDIPTDEKERGAWAMSRKATLELTHNWGTENDPSMKYHNGNTEPRGFGHIGILVPCLEKACARFEELGVTFVKRPTDGQLLPM
;
A
#
# COMPACT_ATOMS: atom_id res chain seq x y z
N MET A 1 23.39 -22.73 34.49
CA MET A 1 22.80 -23.01 33.16
C MET A 1 21.67 -22.00 32.96
N GLY A 2 21.93 -20.96 32.16
CA GLY A 2 21.00 -19.87 31.92
C GLY A 2 19.96 -20.25 30.87
N THR A 3 18.69 -20.18 31.25
CA THR A 3 17.54 -20.26 30.34
C THR A 3 17.45 -18.98 29.51
N LEU A 4 17.40 -19.15 28.19
CA LEU A 4 17.33 -18.10 27.17
C LEU A 4 15.95 -17.42 27.17
N GLY A 5 15.70 -16.62 28.20
CA GLY A 5 14.79 -15.47 28.10
C GLY A 5 15.54 -14.28 27.46
N SER A 6 14.78 -13.34 26.90
CA SER A 6 15.21 -12.03 26.38
C SER A 6 15.67 -11.97 24.91
N LEU A 7 14.73 -11.87 23.96
CA LEU A 7 14.88 -10.98 22.78
C LEU A 7 13.64 -10.74 21.91
N ILE A 8 12.39 -10.81 22.43
CA ILE A 8 11.20 -10.38 21.66
C ILE A 8 10.35 -9.40 22.47
N GLY A 9 11.01 -8.40 23.04
CA GLY A 9 10.38 -7.21 23.58
C GLY A 9 11.11 -5.99 23.03
N LYS A 10 10.41 -5.18 22.22
CA LYS A 10 10.51 -3.71 22.06
C LYS A 10 10.36 -3.13 20.65
N HIS A 11 10.20 -3.88 19.56
CA HIS A 11 9.97 -3.28 18.23
C HIS A 11 8.78 -3.94 17.53
N CYS A 12 7.56 -3.54 17.92
CA CYS A 12 6.33 -3.95 17.25
C CYS A 12 6.28 -3.25 15.88
N ARG A 13 6.88 -3.88 14.88
CA ARG A 13 6.80 -3.47 13.48
C ARG A 13 5.45 -3.93 12.95
N THR A 14 4.43 -3.07 13.01
CA THR A 14 3.09 -3.43 12.52
C THR A 14 2.85 -2.83 11.13
N LEU A 15 2.17 -3.61 10.30
CA LEU A 15 1.72 -3.21 8.98
C LEU A 15 0.48 -2.31 9.10
N PHE A 16 0.61 -1.04 8.73
CA PHE A 16 -0.51 -0.12 8.63
C PHE A 16 -1.18 -0.28 7.27
N TRP A 17 -2.47 -0.55 7.28
CA TRP A 17 -3.30 -0.65 6.08
C TRP A 17 -3.91 0.72 5.77
N TYR A 18 -3.50 1.35 4.67
CA TYR A 18 -4.19 2.56 4.20
C TYR A 18 -5.27 2.21 3.17
N ARG A 19 -6.48 2.72 3.39
CA ARG A 19 -7.54 2.73 2.39
C ARG A 19 -7.80 4.17 1.95
N HIS A 20 -7.64 4.45 0.66
CA HIS A 20 -8.15 5.68 0.09
C HIS A 20 -9.69 5.60 0.06
N THR A 21 -10.36 6.29 0.99
CA THR A 21 -11.83 6.36 1.02
C THR A 21 -12.30 7.77 1.35
N GLU A 22 -13.13 8.34 0.47
CA GLU A 22 -14.07 9.39 0.84
C GLU A 22 -15.08 8.80 1.83
N LYS A 23 -15.50 9.61 2.81
CA LYS A 23 -16.39 9.26 3.94
C LYS A 23 -17.47 8.25 3.54
N LEU A 24 -17.35 7.02 4.02
CA LEU A 24 -18.44 6.03 4.02
C LEU A 24 -18.59 5.51 5.44
N SER A 25 -19.71 5.88 6.07
CA SER A 25 -20.19 5.27 7.31
C SER A 25 -20.75 3.89 6.98
N GLY A 26 -20.07 2.84 7.42
CA GLY A 26 -20.53 1.46 7.27
C GLY A 26 -19.87 0.56 8.30
N SER A 27 -20.68 -0.15 9.08
CA SER A 27 -20.25 -1.13 10.09
C SER A 27 -19.47 -2.29 9.44
N LEU A 28 -18.40 -2.73 10.11
CA LEU A 28 -17.56 -3.84 9.72
C LEU A 28 -18.35 -5.17 9.82
N GLY A 29 -18.91 -5.64 8.70
CA GLY A 29 -19.43 -7.00 8.57
C GLY A 29 -18.26 -7.97 8.42
N LEU A 30 -18.16 -8.96 9.31
CA LEU A 30 -17.23 -10.06 9.22
C LEU A 30 -17.38 -10.75 7.85
N PHE A 31 -16.26 -10.98 7.19
CA PHE A 31 -16.15 -11.50 5.83
C PHE A 31 -16.73 -12.91 5.71
N ARG A 32 -17.95 -13.04 5.18
CA ARG A 32 -18.48 -14.31 4.64
C ARG A 32 -19.13 -14.05 3.29
N ASN A 33 -18.58 -14.65 2.25
CA ASN A 33 -19.26 -14.75 0.96
C ASN A 33 -20.36 -15.81 1.11
N ASN A 34 -21.61 -15.48 0.80
CA ASN A 34 -22.76 -16.40 0.85
C ASN A 34 -22.81 -17.38 -0.34
N ARG A 35 -21.65 -17.88 -0.78
CA ARG A 35 -21.56 -18.93 -1.80
C ARG A 35 -20.48 -19.92 -1.40
N ILE A 36 -20.74 -20.65 -0.32
CA ILE A 36 -19.83 -21.65 0.24
C ILE A 36 -20.49 -23.02 0.01
N MET A 37 -19.81 -23.86 -0.78
CA MET A 37 -19.98 -25.32 -0.75
C MET A 37 -19.89 -25.77 0.72
N ALA A 38 -20.65 -26.78 1.15
CA ALA A 38 -20.70 -27.23 2.54
C ALA A 38 -19.31 -27.16 3.23
N ASP A 39 -19.24 -26.53 4.41
CA ASP A 39 -18.02 -26.16 5.17
C ASP A 39 -17.05 -27.33 5.49
N GLY A 40 -17.36 -28.57 5.09
CA GLY A 40 -16.44 -29.71 5.18
C GLY A 40 -15.38 -29.65 4.08
N ASP A 41 -14.11 -29.63 4.49
CA ASP A 41 -12.88 -29.68 3.68
C ASP A 41 -12.30 -28.35 3.15
N LEU A 42 -12.82 -27.19 3.55
CA LEU A 42 -12.15 -25.93 3.25
C LEU A 42 -10.94 -25.74 4.18
N HIS A 43 -9.75 -25.98 3.65
CA HIS A 43 -8.46 -25.71 4.30
C HIS A 43 -7.52 -24.97 3.33
N GLY A 44 -6.62 -24.17 3.89
CA GLY A 44 -5.48 -23.67 3.11
C GLY A 44 -4.47 -24.80 2.85
N LEU A 45 -3.52 -24.55 1.95
CA LEU A 45 -2.37 -25.44 1.79
C LEU A 45 -1.66 -25.63 3.14
N THR A 46 -1.23 -26.84 3.41
CA THR A 46 -0.24 -27.13 4.46
C THR A 46 1.09 -26.47 4.14
N ASP A 47 1.95 -26.31 5.16
CA ASP A 47 3.30 -25.75 4.96
C ASP A 47 4.12 -26.59 3.96
N GLU A 48 3.95 -27.91 3.97
CA GLU A 48 4.62 -28.83 3.04
C GLU A 48 4.12 -28.67 1.60
N GLU A 49 2.79 -28.58 1.39
CA GLU A 49 2.22 -28.33 0.07
C GLU A 49 2.64 -26.96 -0.47
N ALA A 50 2.66 -25.93 0.38
CA ALA A 50 3.11 -24.60 0.00
C ALA A 50 4.59 -24.61 -0.41
N ALA A 51 5.45 -25.27 0.37
CA ALA A 51 6.88 -25.40 0.05
C ALA A 51 7.11 -26.20 -1.24
N THR A 52 6.36 -27.28 -1.45
CA THR A 52 6.46 -28.13 -2.65
C THR A 52 5.97 -27.42 -3.91
N ALA A 53 5.04 -26.48 -3.79
CA ALA A 53 4.57 -25.67 -4.90
C ALA A 53 5.58 -24.57 -5.33
N CYS A 54 6.62 -24.31 -4.54
CA CYS A 54 7.64 -23.31 -4.87
C CYS A 54 8.73 -23.88 -5.80
N SER A 55 9.17 -23.05 -6.75
CA SER A 55 10.34 -23.31 -7.58
C SER A 55 11.48 -22.36 -7.21
N GLU A 56 12.72 -22.80 -7.40
CA GLU A 56 13.87 -21.90 -7.34
C GLU A 56 13.78 -20.82 -8.43
N PRO A 57 14.13 -19.56 -8.14
CA PRO A 57 14.18 -18.51 -9.15
C PRO A 57 15.17 -18.85 -10.27
N ASP A 58 14.72 -18.71 -11.53
CA ASP A 58 15.60 -18.90 -12.68
C ASP A 58 16.75 -17.86 -12.66
N PRO A 59 18.02 -18.26 -12.91
CA PRO A 59 19.16 -17.33 -12.90
C PRO A 59 19.00 -16.10 -13.80
N SER A 60 18.20 -16.17 -14.87
CA SER A 60 17.89 -15.04 -15.75
C SER A 60 17.06 -13.93 -15.07
N THR A 61 16.39 -14.23 -13.96
CA THR A 61 15.56 -13.29 -13.20
C THR A 61 16.28 -12.67 -12.00
N LYS A 62 17.56 -12.99 -11.78
CA LYS A 62 18.33 -12.61 -10.58
C LYS A 62 18.37 -11.10 -10.29
N ASP A 63 18.23 -10.27 -11.33
CA ASP A 63 18.28 -8.80 -11.22
C ASP A 63 16.89 -8.15 -11.31
N PHE A 64 15.80 -8.93 -11.35
CA PHE A 64 14.44 -8.40 -11.33
C PHE A 64 14.13 -7.76 -9.98
N ILE A 65 13.34 -6.68 -10.01
CA ILE A 65 12.90 -5.98 -8.80
C ILE A 65 11.40 -5.76 -8.82
N PHE A 66 10.76 -5.87 -7.65
CA PHE A 66 9.41 -5.34 -7.46
C PHE A 66 9.48 -3.81 -7.36
N GLN A 67 9.34 -3.17 -8.51
CA GLN A 67 9.62 -1.75 -8.67
C GLN A 67 8.46 -0.86 -8.20
N GLN A 68 7.23 -1.17 -8.63
CA GLN A 68 6.08 -0.29 -8.42
C GLN A 68 4.77 -1.03 -8.18
N THR A 69 3.90 -0.37 -7.43
CA THR A 69 2.45 -0.63 -7.43
C THR A 69 1.77 0.58 -8.05
N MET A 70 0.87 0.36 -9.02
CA MET A 70 0.12 1.44 -9.66
C MET A 70 -1.33 1.43 -9.21
N TYR A 71 -1.86 2.61 -8.91
CA TYR A 71 -3.30 2.82 -8.95
C TYR A 71 -3.65 4.25 -9.36
N ARG A 72 -4.89 4.40 -9.82
CA ARG A 72 -5.38 5.69 -10.29
C ARG A 72 -5.86 6.55 -9.14
N ILE A 73 -5.67 7.86 -9.29
CA ILE A 73 -6.07 8.89 -8.32
C ILE A 73 -6.96 9.93 -8.98
N LYS A 74 -8.00 10.34 -8.27
CA LYS A 74 -8.98 11.33 -8.76
C LYS A 74 -8.42 12.74 -8.73
N ASP A 75 -7.79 13.12 -7.62
CA ASP A 75 -7.27 14.46 -7.39
C ASP A 75 -5.81 14.37 -6.98
N ALA A 76 -4.92 14.79 -7.88
CA ALA A 76 -3.48 14.78 -7.65
C ALA A 76 -3.05 15.66 -6.48
N LYS A 77 -3.70 16.80 -6.24
CA LYS A 77 -3.30 17.71 -5.15
C LYS A 77 -3.56 17.08 -3.80
N LYS A 78 -4.76 16.51 -3.61
CA LYS A 78 -5.13 15.79 -2.38
C LYS A 78 -4.26 14.55 -2.16
N SER A 79 -3.99 13.81 -3.23
CA SER A 79 -3.17 12.59 -3.17
C SER A 79 -1.72 12.92 -2.80
N LEU A 80 -1.11 13.92 -3.46
CA LEU A 80 0.26 14.32 -3.17
C LEU A 80 0.41 14.84 -1.74
N ASP A 81 -0.51 15.69 -1.26
CA ASP A 81 -0.50 16.14 0.14
C ASP A 81 -0.58 14.96 1.11
N PHE A 82 -1.49 14.01 0.86
CA PHE A 82 -1.63 12.83 1.70
C PHE A 82 -0.34 11.98 1.71
N TYR A 83 0.17 11.56 0.56
CA TYR A 83 1.35 10.69 0.52
C TYR A 83 2.62 11.39 1.03
N THR A 84 2.73 12.71 0.87
CA THR A 84 3.90 13.46 1.35
C THR A 84 3.77 13.90 2.80
N ARG A 85 2.83 14.80 3.13
CA ARG A 85 2.67 15.39 4.46
C ARG A 85 2.19 14.37 5.49
N ILE A 86 1.24 13.51 5.13
CA ILE A 86 0.70 12.52 6.07
C ILE A 86 1.60 11.30 6.16
N LEU A 87 1.95 10.67 5.03
CA LEU A 87 2.69 9.40 5.07
C LEU A 87 4.21 9.55 5.04
N GLY A 88 4.75 10.72 4.69
CA GLY A 88 6.20 10.96 4.68
C GLY A 88 6.92 10.48 3.43
N MET A 89 6.20 10.18 2.35
CA MET A 89 6.83 9.85 1.05
C MET A 89 7.35 11.12 0.36
N ARG A 90 8.24 10.94 -0.62
CA ARG A 90 8.72 12.00 -1.51
C ARG A 90 8.25 11.75 -2.95
N LEU A 91 8.02 12.84 -3.69
CA LEU A 91 7.80 12.79 -5.14
C LEU A 91 9.14 12.55 -5.84
N LEU A 92 9.31 11.34 -6.38
CA LEU A 92 10.54 10.90 -7.03
C LEU A 92 10.58 11.37 -8.47
N LYS A 93 9.46 11.32 -9.20
CA LYS A 93 9.37 11.76 -10.60
C LYS A 93 7.93 12.11 -10.96
N LYS A 94 7.76 13.13 -11.81
CA LYS A 94 6.49 13.45 -12.48
C LYS A 94 6.68 13.28 -13.98
N CYS A 95 5.73 12.60 -14.63
CA CYS A 95 5.74 12.38 -16.07
C CYS A 95 4.38 12.78 -16.65
N ASP A 96 4.36 13.77 -17.56
CA ASP A 96 3.14 14.19 -18.25
C ASP A 96 3.04 13.55 -19.62
N PHE A 97 1.83 13.13 -19.99
CA PHE A 97 1.53 12.57 -21.30
C PHE A 97 0.39 13.36 -21.96
N PRO A 98 0.65 14.57 -22.51
CA PRO A 98 -0.41 15.47 -22.98
C PRO A 98 -1.31 14.88 -24.06
N ALA A 99 -0.73 14.12 -25.00
CA ALA A 99 -1.49 13.46 -26.06
C ALA A 99 -2.53 12.46 -25.51
N MET A 100 -2.24 11.85 -24.36
CA MET A 100 -3.10 10.86 -23.70
C MET A 100 -3.86 11.42 -22.49
N LYS A 101 -3.64 12.69 -22.14
CA LYS A 101 -4.31 13.42 -21.04
C LYS A 101 -4.22 12.72 -19.68
N PHE A 102 -3.03 12.26 -19.31
CA PHE A 102 -2.74 11.82 -17.95
C PHE A 102 -1.34 12.22 -17.48
N THR A 103 -1.17 12.20 -16.17
CA THR A 103 0.12 12.40 -15.50
C THR A 103 0.39 11.23 -14.57
N ILE A 104 1.64 10.80 -14.50
CA ILE A 104 2.14 9.82 -13.52
C ILE A 104 2.97 10.56 -12.46
N TYR A 105 2.73 10.22 -11.20
CA TYR A 105 3.55 10.65 -10.06
C TYR A 105 4.15 9.43 -9.37
N PHE A 106 5.47 9.29 -9.44
CA PHE A 106 6.21 8.25 -8.72
C PHE A 106 6.52 8.73 -7.31
N MET A 107 6.05 7.99 -6.32
CA MET A 107 6.22 8.29 -4.89
C MET A 107 7.04 7.19 -4.21
N GLY A 108 7.84 7.55 -3.21
CA GLY A 108 8.58 6.55 -2.42
C GLY A 108 9.23 7.11 -1.15
N PHE A 109 9.77 6.23 -0.32
CA PHE A 109 10.48 6.56 0.92
C PHE A 109 12.00 6.67 0.67
N GLU A 110 12.41 7.66 -0.11
CA GLU A 110 13.82 7.93 -0.46
C GLU A 110 14.29 9.23 0.19
N SER A 111 15.58 9.41 0.45
CA SER A 111 16.12 10.69 0.97
C SER A 111 16.05 11.78 -0.09
N LYS A 112 16.01 13.06 0.31
CA LYS A 112 15.96 14.16 -0.66
C LYS A 112 17.28 14.28 -1.42
N GLU A 113 18.36 13.99 -0.73
CA GLU A 113 19.75 14.08 -1.15
C GLU A 113 20.10 13.05 -2.22
N ASP A 114 19.36 11.92 -2.23
CA ASP A 114 19.54 10.83 -3.20
C ASP A 114 18.83 11.09 -4.52
N ILE A 115 17.91 12.06 -4.58
CA ILE A 115 17.13 12.37 -5.79
C ILE A 115 18.00 13.21 -6.74
N PRO A 116 18.35 12.70 -7.93
CA PRO A 116 19.15 13.47 -8.88
C PRO A 116 18.42 14.75 -9.34
N THR A 117 19.18 15.81 -9.56
CA THR A 117 18.66 17.07 -10.08
C THR A 117 18.56 17.10 -11.60
N ASP A 118 19.41 16.33 -12.30
CA ASP A 118 19.29 16.15 -13.74
C ASP A 118 18.04 15.31 -14.06
N GLU A 119 17.27 15.78 -15.04
CA GLU A 119 15.93 15.24 -15.32
C GLU A 119 15.97 13.82 -15.93
N LYS A 120 17.02 13.52 -16.70
CA LYS A 120 17.24 12.21 -17.33
C LYS A 120 17.74 11.21 -16.30
N GLU A 121 18.73 11.60 -15.50
CA GLU A 121 19.24 10.78 -14.40
C GLU A 121 18.15 10.49 -13.37
N ARG A 122 17.35 11.49 -13.01
CA ARG A 122 16.21 11.34 -12.09
C ARG A 122 15.18 10.34 -12.60
N GLY A 123 14.93 10.33 -13.91
CA GLY A 123 14.04 9.36 -14.55
C GLY A 123 14.54 7.93 -14.40
N ALA A 124 15.78 7.67 -14.79
CA ALA A 124 16.41 6.36 -14.67
C ALA A 124 16.50 5.90 -13.19
N TRP A 125 16.89 6.82 -12.30
CA TRP A 125 16.99 6.58 -10.88
C TRP A 125 15.64 6.20 -10.26
N ALA A 126 14.57 6.97 -10.51
CA ALA A 126 13.25 6.72 -9.95
C ALA A 126 12.70 5.34 -10.39
N MET A 127 12.90 4.98 -11.66
CA MET A 127 12.48 3.69 -12.22
C MET A 127 13.33 2.49 -11.73
N SER A 128 14.44 2.74 -11.03
CA SER A 128 15.27 1.70 -10.42
C SER A 128 14.97 1.47 -8.93
N ARG A 129 14.13 2.32 -8.31
CA ARG A 129 13.78 2.20 -6.89
C ARG A 129 12.81 1.05 -6.68
N LYS A 130 12.99 0.28 -5.61
CA LYS A 130 12.05 -0.76 -5.18
C LYS A 130 10.83 -0.13 -4.50
N ALA A 131 9.70 -0.83 -4.52
CA ALA A 131 8.51 -0.50 -3.73
C ALA A 131 8.02 0.95 -3.88
N THR A 132 8.12 1.51 -5.09
CA THR A 132 7.53 2.80 -5.40
C THR A 132 6.02 2.69 -5.58
N LEU A 133 5.38 3.84 -5.48
CA LEU A 133 3.95 3.98 -5.74
C LEU A 133 3.76 4.86 -6.98
N GLU A 134 3.19 4.28 -8.03
CA GLU A 134 2.81 4.98 -9.24
C GLU A 134 1.37 5.49 -9.11
N LEU A 135 1.21 6.81 -9.00
CA LEU A 135 -0.09 7.46 -8.97
C LEU A 135 -0.45 7.98 -10.35
N THR A 136 -1.43 7.37 -11.00
CA THR A 136 -1.89 7.81 -12.32
C THR A 136 -3.09 8.73 -12.19
N HIS A 137 -2.95 9.98 -12.66
CA HIS A 137 -4.01 10.98 -12.67
C HIS A 137 -4.49 11.21 -14.11
N ASN A 138 -5.73 10.81 -14.39
CA ASN A 138 -6.39 11.18 -15.64
C ASN A 138 -6.94 12.61 -15.52
N TRP A 139 -6.60 13.47 -16.46
CA TRP A 139 -6.88 14.90 -16.35
C TRP A 139 -8.38 15.19 -16.35
N GLY A 140 -8.82 16.06 -15.43
CA GLY A 140 -10.21 16.48 -15.30
C GLY A 140 -11.06 15.59 -14.38
N THR A 141 -10.54 14.44 -13.94
CA THR A 141 -11.26 13.57 -13.00
C THR A 141 -11.54 14.24 -11.66
N GLU A 142 -10.74 15.21 -11.25
CA GLU A 142 -10.94 16.05 -10.07
C GLU A 142 -12.17 16.97 -10.17
N ASN A 143 -12.60 17.32 -11.38
CA ASN A 143 -13.70 18.25 -11.64
C ASN A 143 -15.05 17.54 -11.86
N ASP A 144 -15.04 16.23 -12.11
CA ASP A 144 -16.26 15.44 -12.31
C ASP A 144 -16.75 14.87 -10.96
N PRO A 145 -17.88 15.34 -10.39
CA PRO A 145 -18.37 14.85 -9.10
C PRO A 145 -18.86 13.39 -9.14
N SER A 146 -19.16 12.84 -10.32
CA SER A 146 -19.62 11.46 -10.47
C SER A 146 -18.47 10.45 -10.52
N MET A 147 -17.28 10.92 -10.92
CA MET A 147 -16.11 10.07 -11.08
C MET A 147 -15.55 9.58 -9.74
N LYS A 148 -15.56 8.26 -9.53
CA LYS A 148 -14.95 7.57 -8.37
C LYS A 148 -14.18 6.34 -8.84
N TYR A 149 -12.97 6.15 -8.30
CA TYR A 149 -12.26 4.89 -8.49
C TYR A 149 -12.75 3.86 -7.49
N HIS A 150 -12.87 2.62 -7.94
CA HIS A 150 -13.21 1.48 -7.09
C HIS A 150 -11.94 1.00 -6.39
N ASN A 151 -12.01 0.75 -5.09
CA ASN A 151 -10.85 0.38 -4.27
C ASN A 151 -10.62 -1.13 -4.16
N GLY A 152 -11.42 -1.96 -4.85
CA GLY A 152 -11.33 -3.42 -4.85
C GLY A 152 -11.86 -4.12 -3.61
N ASN A 153 -12.32 -3.39 -2.58
CA ASN A 153 -12.73 -3.97 -1.29
C ASN A 153 -14.25 -4.22 -1.17
N THR A 154 -15.03 -3.84 -2.19
CA THR A 154 -16.44 -4.20 -2.38
C THR A 154 -16.59 -4.95 -3.71
N GLU A 155 -17.75 -5.52 -4.02
CA GLU A 155 -17.93 -6.19 -5.30
C GLU A 155 -17.79 -5.22 -6.51
N PRO A 156 -17.19 -5.65 -7.64
CA PRO A 156 -16.38 -6.85 -7.78
C PRO A 156 -15.05 -6.71 -7.01
N ARG A 157 -14.73 -7.70 -6.17
CA ARG A 157 -13.51 -7.65 -5.33
C ARG A 157 -12.24 -7.92 -6.14
N GLY A 158 -11.12 -7.37 -5.68
CA GLY A 158 -9.81 -7.51 -6.33
C GLY A 158 -8.67 -7.02 -5.43
N PHE A 159 -7.99 -5.93 -5.82
CA PHE A 159 -6.94 -5.31 -5.03
C PHE A 159 -7.43 -4.97 -3.60
N GLY A 160 -6.59 -5.26 -2.60
CA GLY A 160 -6.90 -5.02 -1.19
C GLY A 160 -6.40 -3.66 -0.70
N HIS A 161 -5.09 -3.52 -0.54
CA HIS A 161 -4.45 -2.34 0.05
C HIS A 161 -2.93 -2.37 -0.18
N ILE A 162 -2.28 -1.23 0.08
CA ILE A 162 -0.84 -1.18 0.35
C ILE A 162 -0.61 -1.22 1.86
N GLY A 163 0.54 -1.75 2.27
CA GLY A 163 0.95 -1.82 3.66
C GLY A 163 2.20 -0.96 3.92
N ILE A 164 2.21 -0.23 5.02
CA ILE A 164 3.37 0.56 5.46
C ILE A 164 3.84 0.02 6.81
N LEU A 165 5.11 -0.35 6.87
CA LEU A 165 5.74 -0.78 8.11
C LEU A 165 6.18 0.45 8.93
N VAL A 166 5.74 0.53 10.18
CA VAL A 166 6.09 1.63 11.08
C VAL A 166 6.80 1.12 12.34
N PRO A 167 7.68 1.92 12.98
CA PRO A 167 8.37 1.51 14.20
C PRO A 167 7.46 1.33 15.42
N CYS A 168 6.34 2.07 15.46
CA CYS A 168 5.35 2.01 16.54
C CYS A 168 3.98 2.39 15.96
N LEU A 169 3.07 1.42 15.92
CA LEU A 169 1.74 1.58 15.34
C LEU A 169 0.92 2.63 16.08
N GLU A 170 0.97 2.60 17.41
CA GLU A 170 0.17 3.46 18.28
C GLU A 170 0.52 4.94 18.05
N LYS A 171 1.82 5.26 17.97
CA LYS A 171 2.29 6.62 17.67
C LYS A 171 1.92 7.06 16.26
N ALA A 172 2.02 6.17 15.27
CA ALA A 172 1.61 6.49 13.91
C ALA A 172 0.11 6.79 13.83
N CYS A 173 -0.72 5.94 14.43
CA CYS A 173 -2.17 6.11 14.47
C CYS A 173 -2.58 7.38 15.24
N ALA A 174 -1.97 7.67 16.38
CA ALA A 174 -2.23 8.92 17.13
C ALA A 174 -1.96 10.15 16.26
N ARG A 175 -0.82 10.19 15.55
CA ARG A 175 -0.52 11.27 14.60
C ARG A 175 -1.53 11.35 13.45
N PHE A 176 -1.98 10.21 12.93
CA PHE A 176 -3.00 10.20 11.87
C PHE A 176 -4.35 10.72 12.36
N GLU A 177 -4.72 10.44 13.60
CA GLU A 177 -5.93 10.99 14.23
C GLU A 177 -5.83 12.52 14.40
N GLU A 178 -4.71 13.02 14.92
CA GLU A 178 -4.45 14.47 15.04
C GLU A 178 -4.54 15.18 13.68
N LEU A 179 -4.16 14.50 12.61
CA LEU A 179 -4.21 15.02 11.23
C LEU A 179 -5.56 14.77 10.53
N GLY A 180 -6.56 14.21 11.24
CA GLY A 180 -7.91 14.00 10.73
C GLY A 180 -8.02 12.91 9.66
N VAL A 181 -7.11 11.91 9.66
CA VAL A 181 -7.13 10.81 8.70
C VAL A 181 -8.31 9.87 8.99
N THR A 182 -9.02 9.46 7.93
CA THR A 182 -10.08 8.46 8.02
C THR A 182 -9.50 7.07 8.25
N PHE A 183 -9.94 6.39 9.31
CA PHE A 183 -9.64 5.00 9.58
C PHE A 183 -10.75 4.09 9.10
N VAL A 184 -10.39 2.96 8.49
CA VAL A 184 -11.34 1.89 8.17
C VAL A 184 -11.37 0.79 9.24
N LYS A 185 -10.23 0.55 9.90
CA LYS A 185 -10.13 -0.25 11.12
C LYS A 185 -9.07 0.39 12.01
N ARG A 186 -9.38 0.69 13.27
CA ARG A 186 -8.36 1.11 14.24
C ARG A 186 -7.62 -0.11 14.79
N PRO A 187 -6.38 0.06 15.29
CA PRO A 187 -5.69 -0.99 16.03
C PRO A 187 -6.52 -1.54 17.20
N THR A 188 -7.37 -0.70 17.80
CA THR A 188 -8.24 -1.04 18.92
C THR A 188 -9.55 -1.72 18.53
N ASP A 189 -9.94 -1.70 17.25
CA ASP A 189 -11.27 -2.16 16.80
C ASP A 189 -11.34 -3.68 16.57
N GLY A 190 -10.42 -4.47 17.15
CA GLY A 190 -10.45 -5.93 17.14
C GLY A 190 -9.10 -6.56 17.46
N GLN A 191 -9.05 -7.90 17.59
CA GLN A 191 -7.78 -8.62 17.69
C GLN A 191 -6.90 -8.29 16.48
N LEU A 192 -5.68 -7.81 16.73
CA LEU A 192 -4.60 -7.89 15.76
C LEU A 192 -4.36 -9.38 15.53
N LEU A 193 -4.40 -9.82 14.27
CA LEU A 193 -3.94 -11.16 13.95
C LEU A 193 -2.46 -11.22 14.35
N PRO A 194 -2.04 -12.16 15.21
CA PRO A 194 -0.62 -12.36 15.45
C PRO A 194 0.03 -12.70 14.10
N MET A 195 1.07 -11.95 13.73
CA MET A 195 1.97 -12.33 12.64
C MET A 195 2.98 -13.33 13.14
#